data_AF-A0A7W2M647-F1
#
_entry.id   AF-A0A7W2M647-F1
#
_cell.length_a   1.000
_cell.length_b   1.000
_cell.length_c   1.000
_cell.angle_alpha   90.00
_cell.angle_beta   90.00
_cell.angle_gamma   90.00
#
_symmetry.space_group_name_H-M   'P 1'
#
loop_
_entity.id
_entity.type
_entity.pdbx_description
1 polymer ?
#
loop_
_entity_poly.entity_id
_entity_poly.type
_entity_poly.pdbx_seq_one_letter_code
_entity_poly.pdbx_strand_id
1 'polypeptide(L)'
;MKQTEILKNIYNKIDKENVDHLIFYLNQLGGKSLKYNCKRNNILKVKWFDKEAQLIARCHIQSAIDYLIHLGSDFTEKQIKIVIADLKNFVQLLDKNEKVDFIIMSTNTLPSAIHFSFAKNLFYKHQIREQNQNNYSIDLLTLYSLRLSLENRIRGLLGIDYATSKGKNTGLSSLIKIVKTLESVEYSKEINWDEIEWVNNWLNHHMHRHIRPFPWIIHQAIEILKPLLDPQEPILKNGREIYSFYSSTYLENEMEFEKEINSKLRTKYPNVEINWKSQREICKLKK
;
A
#
# COMPACT_ATOMS: atom_id res chain seq x y z
N MET A 1 3.15 39.26 4.81
CA MET A 1 3.28 38.32 5.96
C MET A 1 4.75 37.94 6.09
N LYS A 2 5.26 37.71 7.31
CA LYS A 2 6.67 37.33 7.54
C LYS A 2 6.88 35.89 7.06
N GLN A 3 7.92 35.64 6.29
CA GLN A 3 8.28 34.27 5.89
C GLN A 3 8.66 33.44 7.12
N THR A 4 8.26 32.17 7.14
CA THR A 4 8.61 31.19 8.17
C THR A 4 9.66 30.21 7.65
N GLU A 5 10.45 29.62 8.55
CA GLU A 5 11.51 28.63 8.23
C GLU A 5 11.34 27.35 9.08
N ILE A 6 10.10 26.94 9.37
CA ILE A 6 9.78 25.82 10.27
C ILE A 6 10.40 24.51 9.76
N LEU A 7 10.14 24.15 8.49
CA LEU A 7 10.66 22.93 7.88
C LEU A 7 12.18 22.92 7.84
N LYS A 8 12.80 24.07 7.57
CA LYS A 8 14.27 24.20 7.51
C LYS A 8 14.91 24.00 8.88
N ASN A 9 14.31 24.57 9.92
CA ASN A 9 14.80 24.41 11.30
C ASN A 9 14.75 22.94 11.73
N ILE A 10 13.62 22.27 11.48
CA ILE A 10 13.42 20.85 11.79
C ILE A 10 14.38 19.99 10.94
N TYR A 11 14.55 20.30 9.66
CA TYR A 11 15.45 19.56 8.77
C TYR A 11 16.91 19.59 9.25
N ASN A 12 17.34 20.69 9.88
CA ASN A 12 18.70 20.85 10.40
C ASN A 12 18.91 20.24 11.78
N LYS A 13 17.85 20.04 12.55
CA LYS A 13 17.90 19.46 13.90
C LYS A 13 16.75 18.47 14.08
N ILE A 14 17.02 17.21 13.77
CA ILE A 14 16.02 16.14 13.87
C ILE A 14 16.20 15.44 15.21
N ASP A 15 15.27 15.72 16.11
CA ASP A 15 15.07 15.05 17.39
C ASP A 15 13.56 14.89 17.63
N LYS A 16 13.19 14.19 18.70
CA LYS A 16 11.78 13.91 19.01
C LYS A 16 10.95 15.19 19.14
N GLU A 17 11.48 16.21 19.81
CA GLU A 17 10.81 17.49 20.02
C GLU A 17 10.53 18.20 18.68
N ASN A 18 11.50 18.20 17.77
CA ASN A 18 11.33 18.80 16.45
C ASN A 18 10.38 17.99 15.54
N VAL A 19 10.30 16.67 15.70
CA VAL A 19 9.29 15.83 15.02
C VAL A 19 7.89 16.10 15.58
N ASP A 20 7.74 16.24 16.89
CA ASP A 20 6.47 16.61 17.51
C ASP A 20 6.03 18.02 17.05
N HIS A 21 6.97 18.96 16.93
CA HIS A 21 6.71 20.28 16.37
C HIS A 21 6.33 20.22 14.89
N LEU A 22 6.94 19.33 14.09
CA LEU A 22 6.53 19.07 12.72
C LEU A 22 5.07 18.60 12.66
N ILE A 23 4.71 17.61 13.48
CA ILE A 23 3.34 17.08 13.56
C ILE A 23 2.36 18.19 13.94
N PHE A 24 2.70 19.03 14.92
CA PHE A 24 1.86 20.16 15.32
C PHE A 24 1.65 21.15 14.17
N TYR A 25 2.72 21.55 13.48
CA TYR A 25 2.66 22.45 12.33
C TYR A 25 1.78 21.87 11.20
N LEU A 26 2.01 20.60 10.84
CA LEU A 26 1.24 19.92 9.81
C LEU A 26 -0.24 19.79 10.19
N ASN A 27 -0.58 19.60 11.48
CA ASN A 27 -1.96 19.60 11.95
C ASN A 27 -2.64 20.97 11.71
N GLN A 28 -1.93 22.08 11.94
CA GLN A 28 -2.46 23.41 11.64
C GLN A 28 -2.72 23.59 10.14
N LEU A 29 -1.81 23.12 9.28
CA LEU A 29 -1.98 23.16 7.81
C LEU A 29 -3.10 22.25 7.30
N GLY A 30 -3.19 21.04 7.83
CA GLY A 30 -4.19 20.05 7.45
C GLY A 30 -5.61 20.47 7.83
N GLY A 31 -5.74 21.40 8.79
CA GLY A 31 -7.00 21.90 9.31
C GLY A 31 -7.82 20.79 9.98
N LYS A 32 -9.15 20.90 9.91
CA LYS A 32 -10.05 19.87 10.46
C LYS A 32 -9.73 18.49 9.88
N SER A 33 -9.65 17.49 10.75
CA SER A 33 -9.44 16.09 10.36
C SER A 33 -10.47 15.67 9.31
N LEU A 34 -10.00 15.09 8.22
CA LEU A 34 -10.84 14.57 7.14
C LEU A 34 -11.40 13.22 7.55
N LYS A 35 -12.60 12.91 7.06
CA LYS A 35 -13.15 11.55 7.19
C LYS A 35 -12.16 10.54 6.61
N TYR A 36 -11.99 9.42 7.30
CA TYR A 36 -11.03 8.37 6.94
C TYR A 36 -11.13 7.93 5.47
N ASN A 37 -12.35 7.57 5.02
CA ASN A 37 -12.59 7.17 3.64
C ASN A 37 -12.25 8.30 2.65
N CYS A 38 -12.50 9.57 3.00
CA CYS A 38 -12.12 10.69 2.14
C CYS A 38 -10.60 10.74 1.92
N LYS A 39 -9.81 10.55 3.00
CA LYS A 39 -8.35 10.52 2.92
C LYS A 39 -7.88 9.38 2.02
N ARG A 40 -8.27 8.14 2.32
CA ARG A 40 -7.83 6.93 1.59
C ARG A 40 -8.21 6.95 0.11
N ASN A 41 -9.44 7.34 -0.22
CA ASN A 41 -9.92 7.39 -1.60
C ASN A 41 -9.14 8.39 -2.45
N ASN A 42 -8.64 9.48 -1.85
CA ASN A 42 -7.99 10.56 -2.60
C ASN A 42 -6.47 10.41 -2.68
N ILE A 43 -5.79 9.88 -1.66
CA ILE A 43 -4.32 9.71 -1.71
C ILE A 43 -3.86 8.64 -2.71
N LEU A 44 -4.70 7.66 -3.01
CA LEU A 44 -4.40 6.59 -3.97
C LEU A 44 -4.74 6.97 -5.42
N LYS A 45 -5.34 8.15 -5.65
CA LYS A 45 -5.64 8.62 -7.00
C LYS A 45 -4.34 8.86 -7.77
N VAL A 46 -4.25 8.24 -8.94
CA VAL A 46 -3.11 8.39 -9.87
C VAL A 46 -3.33 9.47 -10.93
N LYS A 47 -4.53 10.07 -10.94
CA LYS A 47 -4.95 11.19 -11.79
C LYS A 47 -5.89 12.09 -10.98
N TRP A 48 -5.74 13.40 -11.10
CA TRP A 48 -6.61 14.38 -10.45
C TRP A 48 -6.68 15.68 -11.25
N PHE A 49 -7.69 16.50 -10.94
CA PHE A 49 -7.87 17.81 -11.55
C PHE A 49 -7.39 18.93 -10.62
N ASP A 50 -7.00 20.09 -11.19
CA ASP A 50 -6.50 21.23 -10.41
C ASP A 50 -7.49 21.71 -9.34
N LYS A 51 -8.80 21.57 -9.61
CA LYS A 51 -9.87 21.90 -8.66
C LYS A 51 -9.82 21.07 -7.37
N GLU A 52 -9.18 19.89 -7.40
CA GLU A 52 -9.03 18.99 -6.25
C GLU A 52 -7.70 19.21 -5.50
N ALA A 53 -6.80 20.06 -6.01
CA ALA A 53 -5.41 20.14 -5.54
C ALA A 53 -5.28 20.45 -4.04
N GLN A 54 -6.10 21.37 -3.51
CA GLN A 54 -6.08 21.69 -2.08
C GLN A 54 -6.56 20.54 -1.20
N LEU A 55 -7.63 19.84 -1.61
CA LEU A 55 -8.13 18.68 -0.88
C LEU A 55 -7.08 17.57 -0.87
N ILE A 56 -6.46 17.30 -2.02
CA ILE A 56 -5.40 16.29 -2.14
C ILE A 56 -4.22 16.66 -1.25
N ALA A 57 -3.74 17.91 -1.29
CA ALA A 57 -2.67 18.35 -0.42
C ALA A 57 -3.01 18.13 1.06
N ARG A 58 -4.24 18.45 1.49
CA ARG A 58 -4.69 18.16 2.86
C ARG A 58 -4.70 16.65 3.17
N CYS A 59 -5.13 15.80 2.24
CA CYS A 59 -5.08 14.34 2.40
C CYS A 59 -3.64 13.82 2.54
N HIS A 60 -2.68 14.36 1.79
CA HIS A 60 -1.26 14.00 1.91
C HIS A 60 -0.67 14.48 3.23
N ILE A 61 -0.96 15.71 3.66
CA ILE A 61 -0.51 16.25 4.95
C ILE A 61 -1.05 15.39 6.10
N GLN A 62 -2.33 15.08 6.11
CA GLN A 62 -2.91 14.26 7.19
C GLN A 62 -2.38 12.81 7.17
N SER A 63 -2.14 12.23 6.00
CA SER A 63 -1.50 10.90 5.92
C SER A 63 -0.05 10.92 6.39
N ALA A 64 0.69 12.00 6.11
CA ALA A 64 2.05 12.18 6.60
C ALA A 64 2.09 12.32 8.13
N ILE A 65 1.10 13.00 8.72
CA ILE A 65 0.92 13.07 10.18
C ILE A 65 0.72 11.66 10.76
N ASP A 66 -0.19 10.86 10.20
CA ASP A 66 -0.40 9.48 10.67
C ASP A 66 0.90 8.67 10.63
N TYR A 67 1.66 8.79 9.53
CA TYR A 67 2.94 8.11 9.36
C TYR A 67 3.98 8.56 10.39
N LEU A 68 4.11 9.87 10.64
CA LEU A 68 5.03 10.41 11.65
C LEU A 68 4.65 9.96 13.06
N ILE A 69 3.36 9.94 13.38
CA ILE A 69 2.86 9.42 14.66
C ILE A 69 3.19 7.93 14.80
N HIS A 70 3.00 7.15 13.73
CA HIS A 70 3.31 5.72 13.72
C HIS A 70 4.80 5.43 13.98
N LEU A 71 5.71 6.27 13.47
CA LEU A 71 7.15 6.12 13.72
C LEU A 71 7.53 6.33 15.19
N GLY A 72 6.76 7.10 15.95
CA GLY A 72 7.03 7.38 17.36
C GLY A 72 8.44 7.93 17.59
N SER A 73 9.23 7.30 18.47
CA SER A 73 10.64 7.62 18.70
C SER A 73 11.63 6.87 17.82
N ASP A 74 11.16 5.92 17.01
CA ASP A 74 12.01 4.90 16.36
C ASP A 74 12.36 5.28 14.91
N PHE A 75 12.42 6.59 14.63
CA PHE A 75 12.78 7.11 13.32
C PHE A 75 14.30 7.31 13.16
N THR A 76 14.75 7.28 11.91
CA THR A 76 16.08 7.74 11.53
C THR A 76 16.00 9.17 11.00
N GLU A 77 17.07 9.94 11.19
CA GLU A 77 17.21 11.29 10.64
C GLU A 77 16.90 11.33 9.13
N LYS A 78 17.43 10.35 8.39
CA LYS A 78 17.23 10.22 6.94
C LYS A 78 15.76 10.03 6.56
N GLN A 79 14.99 9.25 7.33
CA GLN A 79 13.55 9.07 7.09
C GLN A 79 12.80 10.39 7.22
N ILE A 80 13.07 11.16 8.29
CA ILE A 80 12.40 12.45 8.53
C ILE A 80 12.77 13.49 7.46
N LYS A 81 14.06 13.58 7.07
CA LYS A 81 14.49 14.48 5.98
C LYS A 81 13.73 14.22 4.68
N ILE A 82 13.45 12.96 4.37
CA ILE A 82 12.70 12.59 3.17
C ILE A 82 11.23 12.94 3.30
N VAL A 83 10.60 12.72 4.45
CA VAL A 83 9.22 13.18 4.69
C VAL A 83 9.13 14.69 4.46
N ILE A 84 10.05 15.48 5.04
CA ILE A 84 10.08 16.94 4.85
C ILE A 84 10.27 17.31 3.36
N ALA A 85 11.19 16.63 2.67
CA ALA A 85 11.42 16.87 1.25
C ALA A 85 10.19 16.57 0.38
N ASP A 86 9.52 15.45 0.63
CA ASP A 86 8.33 15.00 -0.10
C ASP A 86 7.10 15.88 0.21
N LEU A 87 7.06 16.52 1.39
CA LEU A 87 6.00 17.43 1.80
C LEU A 87 6.08 18.81 1.14
N LYS A 88 7.22 19.19 0.56
CA LYS A 88 7.50 20.50 -0.03
C LYS A 88 6.32 21.09 -0.81
N ASN A 89 5.83 20.35 -1.82
CA ASN A 89 4.82 20.85 -2.75
C ASN A 89 3.46 21.03 -2.07
N PHE A 90 3.12 20.17 -1.10
CA PHE A 90 1.86 20.25 -0.38
C PHE A 90 1.87 21.39 0.63
N VAL A 91 2.99 21.57 1.33
CA VAL A 91 3.18 22.70 2.25
C VAL A 91 3.17 24.00 1.47
N GLN A 92 3.90 24.12 0.35
CA GLN A 92 3.91 25.34 -0.46
C GLN A 92 2.52 25.71 -1.01
N LEU A 93 1.68 24.70 -1.31
CA LEU A 93 0.31 24.94 -1.76
C LEU A 93 -0.61 25.46 -0.64
N LEU A 94 -0.43 24.96 0.59
CA LEU A 94 -1.30 25.25 1.73
C LEU A 94 -0.81 26.42 2.60
N ASP A 95 0.50 26.64 2.67
CA ASP A 95 1.15 27.77 3.32
C ASP A 95 2.20 28.39 2.40
N LYS A 96 1.81 29.49 1.76
CA LYS A 96 2.67 30.25 0.85
C LYS A 96 3.78 31.04 1.57
N ASN A 97 3.74 31.14 2.90
CA ASN A 97 4.72 31.90 3.67
C ASN A 97 5.89 31.03 4.16
N GLU A 98 5.74 29.70 4.16
CA GLU A 98 6.80 28.78 4.56
C GLU A 98 7.85 28.67 3.46
N LYS A 99 9.11 28.90 3.85
CA LYS A 99 10.24 28.87 2.92
C LYS A 99 10.69 27.43 2.66
N VAL A 100 10.37 26.94 1.47
CA VAL A 100 10.69 25.56 1.04
C VAL A 100 11.84 25.45 0.05
N ASP A 101 12.44 26.58 -0.36
CA ASP A 101 13.48 26.62 -1.40
C ASP A 101 14.80 25.96 -1.00
N PHE A 102 14.99 25.69 0.29
CA PHE A 102 16.15 24.93 0.78
C PHE A 102 16.13 23.45 0.36
N ILE A 103 14.97 22.95 -0.12
CA ILE A 103 14.79 21.59 -0.62
C ILE A 103 14.96 21.62 -2.15
N ILE A 104 16.15 21.28 -2.64
CA ILE A 104 16.59 21.53 -4.02
C ILE A 104 16.19 20.41 -5.00
N MET A 105 15.94 19.17 -4.55
CA MET A 105 15.70 18.02 -5.44
C MET A 105 14.55 17.12 -5.00
N SER A 106 13.86 16.57 -6.01
CA SER A 106 12.88 15.49 -5.88
C SER A 106 13.60 14.15 -5.85
N THR A 107 13.42 13.35 -4.80
CA THR A 107 14.09 12.04 -4.61
C THR A 107 13.34 10.89 -5.26
N ASN A 108 12.56 11.12 -6.32
CA ASN A 108 11.52 10.19 -6.76
C ASN A 108 11.83 9.41 -8.06
N THR A 109 13.03 9.56 -8.62
CA THR A 109 13.53 8.73 -9.74
C THR A 109 15.02 8.40 -9.58
N LEU A 110 15.42 7.20 -10.01
CA LEU A 110 16.83 6.78 -10.09
C LEU A 110 17.25 6.44 -11.53
N PRO A 111 18.54 6.62 -11.89
CA PRO A 111 19.10 6.14 -13.14
C PRO A 111 18.99 4.61 -13.35
N SER A 112 18.79 4.18 -14.60
CA SER A 112 18.67 2.76 -14.99
C SER A 112 19.89 1.91 -14.62
N ALA A 113 21.10 2.46 -14.72
CA ALA A 113 22.34 1.75 -14.34
C ALA A 113 22.37 1.35 -12.86
N ILE A 114 21.76 2.17 -11.99
CA ILE A 114 21.64 1.87 -10.56
C ILE A 114 20.67 0.71 -10.35
N HIS A 115 19.53 0.71 -11.05
CA HIS A 115 18.58 -0.41 -11.03
C HIS A 115 19.21 -1.74 -11.50
N PHE A 116 20.00 -1.71 -12.57
CA PHE A 116 20.69 -2.91 -13.05
C PHE A 116 21.75 -3.42 -12.06
N SER A 117 22.47 -2.51 -11.41
CA SER A 117 23.39 -2.86 -10.32
C SER A 117 22.65 -3.52 -9.16
N PHE A 118 21.45 -3.06 -8.81
CA PHE A 118 20.63 -3.72 -7.77
C PHE A 118 20.27 -5.14 -8.17
N ALA A 119 19.74 -5.34 -9.38
CA ALA A 119 19.36 -6.65 -9.89
C ALA A 119 20.57 -7.62 -9.86
N LYS A 120 21.74 -7.17 -10.35
CA LYS A 120 22.96 -7.97 -10.33
C LYS A 120 23.37 -8.38 -8.91
N ASN A 121 23.36 -7.45 -7.96
CA ASN A 121 23.78 -7.78 -6.59
C ASN A 121 22.74 -8.65 -5.87
N LEU A 122 21.45 -8.36 -6.01
CA LEU A 122 20.39 -9.19 -5.42
C LEU A 122 20.43 -10.62 -5.96
N PHE A 123 20.64 -10.79 -7.26
CA PHE A 123 20.67 -12.12 -7.88
C PHE A 123 21.95 -12.90 -7.57
N TYR A 124 23.12 -12.30 -7.78
CA TYR A 124 24.40 -13.03 -7.64
C TYR A 124 24.95 -13.07 -6.23
N LYS A 125 24.53 -12.14 -5.35
CA LYS A 125 25.08 -12.00 -4.00
C LYS A 125 24.02 -12.09 -2.91
N HIS A 126 22.73 -12.13 -3.25
CA HIS A 126 21.62 -12.14 -2.30
C HIS A 126 21.69 -11.00 -1.26
N GLN A 127 22.22 -9.84 -1.66
CA GLN A 127 22.48 -8.70 -0.77
C GLN A 127 22.04 -7.39 -1.39
N ILE A 128 21.45 -6.53 -0.57
CA ILE A 128 21.31 -5.10 -0.84
C ILE A 128 22.56 -4.42 -0.26
N ARG A 129 23.40 -3.83 -1.11
CA ARG A 129 24.56 -3.05 -0.64
C ARG A 129 24.10 -1.96 0.33
N GLU A 130 24.86 -1.70 1.37
CA GLU A 130 24.56 -0.67 2.37
C GLU A 130 24.28 0.71 1.74
N GLN A 131 25.12 1.13 0.79
CA GLN A 131 24.94 2.35 -0.01
C GLN A 131 23.62 2.40 -0.81
N ASN A 132 23.00 1.24 -1.06
CA ASN A 132 21.76 1.08 -1.78
C ASN A 132 20.54 0.86 -0.86
N GLN A 133 20.73 0.72 0.45
CA GLN A 133 19.68 0.72 1.48
C GLN A 133 19.14 2.14 1.73
N ASN A 134 19.00 2.93 0.67
CA ASN A 134 18.33 4.21 0.74
C ASN A 134 16.81 3.99 0.64
N ASN A 135 16.05 4.96 1.15
CA ASN A 135 14.60 4.83 1.23
C ASN A 135 13.98 4.65 -0.16
N TYR A 136 14.55 5.21 -1.23
CA TYR A 136 14.04 4.98 -2.59
C TYR A 136 14.05 3.51 -2.97
N SER A 137 15.19 2.83 -2.81
CA SER A 137 15.31 1.42 -3.15
C SER A 137 14.42 0.56 -2.27
N ILE A 138 14.39 0.86 -0.97
CA ILE A 138 13.56 0.13 0.01
C ILE A 138 12.09 0.28 -0.35
N ASP A 139 11.62 1.50 -0.61
CA ASP A 139 10.22 1.78 -0.95
C ASP A 139 9.80 1.07 -2.25
N LEU A 140 10.65 1.07 -3.28
CA LEU A 140 10.35 0.32 -4.50
C LEU A 140 10.27 -1.19 -4.25
N LEU A 141 11.20 -1.75 -3.47
CA LEU A 141 11.14 -3.16 -3.08
C LEU A 141 9.86 -3.44 -2.29
N THR A 142 9.45 -2.54 -1.38
CA THR A 142 8.18 -2.63 -0.67
C THR A 142 7.00 -2.69 -1.63
N LEU A 143 6.96 -1.89 -2.70
CA LEU A 143 5.89 -1.99 -3.70
C LEU A 143 5.85 -3.34 -4.40
N TYR A 144 7.01 -3.87 -4.80
CA TYR A 144 7.08 -5.20 -5.42
C TYR A 144 6.61 -6.28 -4.45
N SER A 145 7.01 -6.21 -3.19
CA SER A 145 6.56 -7.13 -2.13
C SER A 145 5.06 -7.02 -1.86
N LEU A 146 4.49 -5.81 -1.79
CA LEU A 146 3.05 -5.59 -1.63
C LEU A 146 2.25 -6.10 -2.83
N ARG A 147 2.78 -5.92 -4.04
CA ARG A 147 2.16 -6.47 -5.25
C ARG A 147 2.12 -7.99 -5.20
N LEU A 148 3.26 -8.61 -4.89
CA LEU A 148 3.38 -10.06 -4.85
C LEU A 148 2.52 -10.65 -3.73
N SER A 149 2.46 -10.01 -2.56
CA SER A 149 1.63 -10.47 -1.45
C SER A 149 0.14 -10.42 -1.79
N LEU A 150 -0.34 -9.33 -2.39
CA LEU A 150 -1.72 -9.21 -2.85
C LEU A 150 -2.04 -10.25 -3.94
N GLU A 151 -1.16 -10.43 -4.91
CA GLU A 151 -1.36 -11.40 -5.97
C GLU A 151 -1.41 -12.84 -5.44
N ASN A 152 -0.46 -13.20 -4.59
CA ASN A 152 -0.42 -14.53 -3.97
C ASN A 152 -1.63 -14.77 -3.09
N ARG A 153 -2.05 -13.80 -2.28
CA ARG A 153 -3.23 -13.92 -1.43
C ARG A 153 -4.48 -14.18 -2.26
N ILE A 154 -4.73 -13.38 -3.30
CA ILE A 154 -5.92 -13.52 -4.14
C ILE A 154 -5.92 -14.85 -4.88
N ARG A 155 -4.78 -15.24 -5.48
CA ARG A 155 -4.64 -16.55 -6.15
C ARG A 155 -4.74 -17.71 -5.17
N GLY A 156 -4.16 -17.57 -3.98
CA GLY A 156 -4.17 -18.57 -2.91
C GLY A 156 -5.57 -18.81 -2.36
N LEU A 157 -6.31 -17.74 -2.07
CA LEU A 157 -7.72 -17.77 -1.72
C LEU A 157 -8.54 -18.48 -2.80
N LEU A 158 -8.38 -18.04 -4.05
CA LEU A 158 -9.07 -18.64 -5.20
C LEU A 158 -8.57 -20.03 -5.57
N GLY A 159 -7.48 -20.53 -4.97
CA GLY A 159 -6.83 -21.78 -5.37
C GLY A 159 -6.44 -21.86 -6.83
N ILE A 160 -6.22 -20.74 -7.50
CA ILE A 160 -5.88 -20.68 -8.93
C ILE A 160 -4.38 -20.51 -9.04
N ASP A 161 -3.72 -21.44 -9.74
CA ASP A 161 -2.32 -21.25 -10.12
C ASP A 161 -2.27 -20.23 -11.26
N TYR A 162 -2.99 -20.50 -12.35
CA TYR A 162 -3.28 -19.53 -13.41
C TYR A 162 -4.64 -19.82 -14.07
N ALA A 163 -5.20 -18.79 -14.71
CA ALA A 163 -6.42 -18.92 -15.51
C ALA A 163 -6.25 -18.21 -16.85
N THR A 164 -6.51 -18.89 -17.95
CA THR A 164 -6.32 -18.39 -19.32
C THR A 164 -7.64 -18.30 -20.06
N SER A 165 -7.85 -17.21 -20.79
CA SER A 165 -8.99 -17.07 -21.71
C SER A 165 -8.48 -16.52 -23.04
N LYS A 166 -8.74 -17.25 -24.14
CA LYS A 166 -8.25 -16.91 -25.49
C LYS A 166 -6.74 -16.64 -25.53
N GLY A 167 -5.96 -17.49 -24.85
CA GLY A 167 -4.50 -17.39 -24.76
C GLY A 167 -3.96 -16.25 -23.89
N LYS A 168 -4.82 -15.49 -23.18
CA LYS A 168 -4.40 -14.43 -22.27
C LYS A 168 -4.65 -14.80 -20.82
N ASN A 169 -3.68 -14.53 -19.95
CA ASN A 169 -3.83 -14.72 -18.51
C ASN A 169 -4.87 -13.75 -17.92
N THR A 170 -5.68 -14.26 -17.01
CA THR A 170 -6.59 -13.47 -16.19
C THR A 170 -5.77 -12.70 -15.16
N GLY A 171 -5.67 -11.38 -15.33
CA GLY A 171 -4.89 -10.53 -14.44
C GLY A 171 -5.51 -10.35 -13.05
N LEU A 172 -4.69 -9.92 -12.08
CA LEU A 172 -5.10 -9.71 -10.68
C LEU A 172 -6.34 -8.83 -10.55
N SER A 173 -6.46 -7.74 -11.31
CA SER A 173 -7.63 -6.85 -11.28
C SER A 173 -8.94 -7.58 -11.60
N SER A 174 -8.89 -8.61 -12.45
CA SER A 174 -10.06 -9.44 -12.75
C SER A 174 -10.34 -10.45 -11.64
N LEU A 175 -9.29 -11.02 -11.05
CA LEU A 175 -9.43 -11.97 -9.93
C LEU A 175 -9.97 -11.28 -8.68
N ILE A 176 -9.53 -10.06 -8.35
CA ILE A 176 -10.08 -9.26 -7.24
C ILE A 176 -11.60 -9.07 -7.41
N LYS A 177 -12.04 -8.73 -8.63
CA LYS A 177 -13.48 -8.58 -8.94
C LYS A 177 -14.26 -9.88 -8.74
N ILE A 178 -13.65 -11.03 -8.99
CA ILE A 178 -14.29 -12.33 -8.72
C ILE A 178 -14.37 -12.55 -7.21
N VAL A 179 -13.25 -12.42 -6.48
CA VAL A 179 -13.20 -12.63 -5.02
C VAL A 179 -14.21 -11.76 -4.28
N LYS A 180 -14.29 -10.47 -4.63
CA LYS A 180 -15.25 -9.51 -4.06
C LYS A 180 -16.70 -10.00 -4.12
N THR A 181 -17.04 -10.80 -5.12
CA THR A 181 -18.41 -11.27 -5.33
C THR A 181 -18.67 -12.62 -4.68
N LEU A 182 -17.67 -13.36 -4.18
CA LEU A 182 -17.87 -14.71 -3.67
C LEU A 182 -18.73 -14.71 -2.41
N GLU A 183 -19.70 -15.61 -2.35
CA GLU A 183 -20.69 -15.73 -1.27
C GLU A 183 -20.35 -16.90 -0.33
N SER A 184 -19.65 -17.92 -0.82
CA SER A 184 -19.30 -19.09 0.01
C SER A 184 -18.04 -18.92 0.87
N VAL A 185 -17.41 -17.73 0.85
CA VAL A 185 -16.24 -17.41 1.69
C VAL A 185 -16.61 -16.37 2.75
N GLU A 186 -16.25 -16.65 3.99
CA GLU A 186 -16.39 -15.70 5.09
C GLU A 186 -15.05 -15.04 5.41
N TYR A 187 -15.07 -13.78 5.84
CA TYR A 187 -13.87 -13.02 6.21
C TYR A 187 -13.85 -12.78 7.71
N SER A 188 -12.67 -12.86 8.34
CA SER A 188 -12.53 -12.62 9.79
C SER A 188 -12.71 -11.16 10.21
N LYS A 189 -12.50 -10.25 9.26
CA LYS A 189 -12.70 -8.82 9.43
C LYS A 189 -13.44 -8.29 8.22
N GLU A 190 -14.13 -7.17 8.40
CA GLU A 190 -14.75 -6.46 7.29
C GLU A 190 -13.66 -6.01 6.30
N ILE A 191 -13.74 -6.51 5.06
CA ILE A 191 -12.80 -6.17 4.00
C ILE A 191 -13.43 -5.11 3.10
N ASN A 192 -12.82 -3.93 3.04
CA ASN A 192 -13.20 -2.90 2.09
C ASN A 192 -12.57 -3.16 0.71
N TRP A 193 -13.27 -3.94 -0.12
CA TRP A 193 -12.79 -4.32 -1.45
C TRP A 193 -12.54 -3.15 -2.40
N ASP A 194 -13.22 -2.03 -2.24
CA ASP A 194 -12.98 -0.84 -3.08
C ASP A 194 -11.60 -0.23 -2.79
N GLU A 195 -11.17 -0.22 -1.52
CA GLU A 195 -9.82 0.19 -1.13
C GLU A 195 -8.75 -0.77 -1.66
N ILE A 196 -9.02 -2.09 -1.63
CA ILE A 196 -8.13 -3.10 -2.22
C ILE A 196 -7.95 -2.88 -3.73
N GLU A 197 -9.03 -2.56 -4.46
CA GLU A 197 -8.96 -2.22 -5.88
C GLU A 197 -8.14 -0.95 -6.14
N TRP A 198 -8.30 0.09 -5.32
CA TRP A 198 -7.47 1.31 -5.44
C TRP A 198 -6.00 1.03 -5.18
N VAL A 199 -5.67 0.25 -4.16
CA VAL A 199 -4.28 -0.16 -3.89
C VAL A 199 -3.71 -0.94 -5.08
N ASN A 200 -4.46 -1.89 -5.63
CA ASN A 200 -4.03 -2.64 -6.83
C ASN A 200 -3.76 -1.72 -8.03
N ASN A 201 -4.64 -0.73 -8.27
CA ASN A 201 -4.46 0.24 -9.35
C ASN A 201 -3.24 1.15 -9.12
N TRP A 202 -3.06 1.62 -7.89
CA TRP A 202 -1.92 2.41 -7.47
C TRP A 202 -0.59 1.63 -7.60
N LEU A 203 -0.53 0.38 -7.14
CA LEU A 203 0.63 -0.51 -7.30
C LEU A 203 0.99 -0.67 -8.78
N ASN A 204 0.00 -0.99 -9.63
CA ASN A 204 0.23 -1.11 -11.08
C ASN A 204 0.80 0.18 -11.67
N HIS A 205 0.25 1.34 -11.31
CA HIS A 205 0.73 2.63 -11.80
C HIS A 205 2.20 2.89 -11.45
N HIS A 206 2.57 2.73 -10.19
CA HIS A 206 3.92 3.03 -9.72
C HIS A 206 4.96 2.02 -10.21
N MET A 207 4.59 0.73 -10.29
CA MET A 207 5.49 -0.29 -10.85
C MET A 207 5.78 -0.02 -12.34
N HIS A 208 4.78 0.39 -13.13
CA HIS A 208 4.96 0.64 -14.56
C HIS A 208 5.63 1.98 -14.89
N ARG A 209 5.52 2.98 -14.00
CA ARG A 209 6.11 4.31 -14.23
C ARG A 209 7.48 4.52 -13.59
N HIS A 210 7.91 3.60 -12.72
CA HIS A 210 9.19 3.68 -12.01
C HIS A 210 9.33 4.97 -11.19
N ILE A 211 8.22 5.45 -10.64
CA ILE A 211 8.18 6.64 -9.77
C ILE A 211 8.00 6.15 -8.34
N ARG A 212 8.91 6.57 -7.45
CA ARG A 212 8.77 6.29 -6.03
C ARG A 212 7.54 7.04 -5.46
N PRO A 213 6.60 6.34 -4.81
CA PRO A 213 5.50 6.97 -4.12
C PRO A 213 5.96 7.56 -2.78
N PHE A 214 5.14 8.44 -2.20
CA PHE A 214 5.43 9.00 -0.90
C PHE A 214 5.34 7.94 0.21
N PRO A 215 6.21 7.97 1.23
CA PRO A 215 6.24 6.99 2.32
C PRO A 215 4.89 6.78 3.00
N TRP A 216 4.15 7.86 3.26
CA TRP A 216 2.85 7.77 3.91
C TRP A 216 1.78 7.08 3.05
N ILE A 217 1.91 7.11 1.72
CA ILE A 217 0.98 6.36 0.85
C ILE A 217 1.29 4.86 0.93
N ILE A 218 2.57 4.49 0.99
CA ILE A 218 2.99 3.09 1.21
C ILE A 218 2.45 2.58 2.54
N HIS A 219 2.59 3.38 3.60
CA HIS A 219 2.01 3.07 4.91
C HIS A 219 0.48 2.87 4.81
N GLN A 220 -0.25 3.76 4.15
CA GLN A 220 -1.70 3.61 3.98
C GLN A 220 -2.08 2.38 3.16
N ALA A 221 -1.30 2.02 2.13
CA ALA A 221 -1.51 0.79 1.38
C ALA A 221 -1.31 -0.46 2.24
N ILE A 222 -0.30 -0.47 3.12
CA ILE A 222 -0.09 -1.55 4.10
C ILE A 222 -1.30 -1.66 5.02
N GLU A 223 -1.76 -0.55 5.60
CA GLU A 223 -2.90 -0.53 6.51
C GLU A 223 -4.22 -0.96 5.84
N ILE A 224 -4.41 -0.66 4.56
CA ILE A 224 -5.57 -1.11 3.77
C ILE A 224 -5.51 -2.63 3.54
N LEU A 225 -4.33 -3.16 3.23
CA LEU A 225 -4.15 -4.57 2.91
C LEU A 225 -4.12 -5.47 4.16
N LYS A 226 -3.75 -4.91 5.32
CA LYS A 226 -3.53 -5.65 6.57
C LYS A 226 -4.70 -6.58 6.96
N PRO A 227 -5.98 -6.16 6.94
CA PRO A 227 -7.09 -7.05 7.30
C PRO A 227 -7.19 -8.31 6.42
N LEU A 228 -6.79 -8.21 5.15
CA LEU A 228 -6.84 -9.32 4.19
C LEU A 228 -5.57 -10.19 4.23
N LEU A 229 -4.40 -9.57 4.40
CA LEU A 229 -3.10 -10.25 4.29
C LEU A 229 -2.56 -10.77 5.62
N ASP A 230 -2.78 -10.03 6.70
CA ASP A 230 -2.25 -10.33 8.02
C ASP A 230 -3.19 -9.77 9.11
N PRO A 231 -4.33 -10.43 9.37
CA PRO A 231 -5.32 -9.94 10.32
C PRO A 231 -4.83 -9.96 11.78
N GLN A 232 -3.70 -10.65 12.06
CA GLN A 232 -3.01 -10.79 13.36
C GLN A 232 -3.85 -11.28 14.54
N GLU A 233 -5.07 -11.77 14.31
CA GLU A 233 -5.97 -12.21 15.38
C GLU A 233 -6.22 -13.71 15.31
N PRO A 234 -6.23 -14.39 16.47
CA PRO A 234 -6.58 -15.80 16.53
C PRO A 234 -8.07 -16.01 16.20
N ILE A 235 -8.35 -17.16 15.62
CA ILE A 235 -9.71 -17.64 15.37
C ILE A 235 -10.22 -18.26 16.67
N LEU A 236 -11.31 -17.76 17.22
CA LEU A 236 -11.98 -18.39 18.36
C LEU A 236 -12.96 -19.46 17.88
N LYS A 237 -12.64 -20.75 18.11
CA LYS A 237 -13.53 -21.88 17.78
C LYS A 237 -13.66 -22.83 18.96
N ASN A 238 -14.89 -23.11 19.38
CA ASN A 238 -15.20 -24.00 20.51
C ASN A 238 -14.40 -23.65 21.78
N GLY A 239 -14.18 -22.35 22.03
CA GLY A 239 -13.37 -21.87 23.17
C GLY A 239 -11.85 -21.99 23.00
N ARG A 240 -11.34 -22.35 21.82
CA ARG A 240 -9.90 -22.40 21.51
C ARG A 240 -9.50 -21.33 20.51
N GLU A 241 -8.37 -20.69 20.76
CA GLU A 241 -7.69 -19.78 19.83
C GLU A 241 -6.85 -20.56 18.82
N ILE A 242 -7.10 -20.34 17.53
CA ILE A 242 -6.35 -20.97 16.44
C ILE A 242 -5.66 -19.86 15.64
N TYR A 243 -4.33 -19.91 15.61
CA TYR A 243 -3.52 -19.00 14.80
C TYR A 243 -3.29 -19.62 13.43
N SER A 244 -3.58 -18.86 12.37
CA SER A 244 -3.30 -19.27 11.00
C SER A 244 -2.90 -18.07 10.16
N PHE A 245 -1.93 -18.24 9.27
CA PHE A 245 -1.61 -17.27 8.22
C PHE A 245 -2.79 -17.04 7.25
N TYR A 246 -3.78 -17.94 7.23
CA TYR A 246 -4.99 -17.86 6.40
C TYR A 246 -6.25 -17.47 7.18
N SER A 247 -6.08 -17.03 8.43
CA SER A 247 -7.16 -16.64 9.34
C SER A 247 -8.02 -15.48 8.82
N SER A 248 -7.65 -14.82 7.72
CA SER A 248 -8.50 -13.80 7.11
C SER A 248 -9.69 -14.37 6.32
N THR A 249 -9.69 -15.66 5.98
CA THR A 249 -10.77 -16.29 5.19
C THR A 249 -11.13 -17.68 5.64
N TYR A 250 -12.43 -17.95 5.73
CA TYR A 250 -12.99 -19.23 6.13
C TYR A 250 -13.85 -19.84 5.04
N LEU A 251 -13.84 -21.16 5.01
CA LEU A 251 -14.67 -21.93 4.11
C LEU A 251 -15.23 -23.18 4.79
N GLU A 252 -16.53 -23.40 4.63
CA GLU A 252 -17.20 -24.63 5.06
C GLU A 252 -17.10 -25.73 4.00
N ASN A 253 -17.35 -25.42 2.72
CA ASN A 253 -17.44 -26.40 1.64
C ASN A 253 -16.58 -26.04 0.42
N GLU A 254 -15.45 -26.74 0.27
CA GLU A 254 -14.50 -26.51 -0.82
C GLU A 254 -15.04 -26.82 -2.21
N MET A 255 -15.89 -27.84 -2.34
CA MET A 255 -16.47 -28.21 -3.64
C MET A 255 -17.45 -27.15 -4.14
N GLU A 256 -18.23 -26.57 -3.23
CA GLU A 256 -19.19 -25.51 -3.56
C GLU A 256 -18.48 -24.22 -3.94
N PHE A 257 -17.47 -23.84 -3.18
CA PHE A 257 -16.61 -22.70 -3.48
C PHE A 257 -15.92 -22.82 -4.83
N GLU A 258 -15.36 -23.98 -5.16
CA GLU A 258 -14.74 -24.20 -6.46
C GLU A 258 -15.74 -24.08 -7.62
N LYS A 259 -16.95 -24.62 -7.45
CA LYS A 259 -18.05 -24.45 -8.43
C LYS A 259 -18.43 -22.99 -8.59
N GLU A 260 -18.52 -22.24 -7.49
CA GLU A 260 -18.84 -20.82 -7.51
C GLU A 260 -17.77 -20.01 -8.27
N ILE A 261 -16.48 -20.22 -7.95
CA ILE A 261 -15.36 -19.57 -8.65
C ILE A 261 -15.42 -19.86 -10.14
N ASN A 262 -15.59 -21.13 -10.52
CA ASN A 262 -15.66 -21.55 -11.91
C ASN A 262 -16.84 -20.90 -12.63
N SER A 263 -18.02 -20.88 -12.00
CA SER A 263 -19.21 -20.22 -12.52
C SER A 263 -18.96 -18.73 -12.78
N LYS A 264 -18.50 -17.99 -11.76
CA LYS A 264 -18.26 -16.54 -11.85
C LYS A 264 -17.18 -16.19 -12.87
N LEU A 265 -16.11 -16.99 -12.95
CA LEU A 265 -15.08 -16.82 -13.98
C LEU A 265 -15.63 -17.08 -15.38
N ARG A 266 -16.42 -18.15 -15.59
CA ARG A 266 -17.02 -18.46 -16.89
C ARG A 266 -18.07 -17.44 -17.33
N THR A 267 -18.84 -16.87 -16.42
CA THR A 267 -19.75 -15.75 -16.75
C THR A 267 -19.00 -14.58 -17.38
N LYS A 268 -17.81 -14.27 -16.87
CA LYS A 268 -16.97 -13.16 -17.37
C LYS A 268 -16.09 -13.56 -18.55
N TYR A 269 -15.66 -14.82 -18.58
CA TYR A 269 -14.75 -15.41 -19.54
C TYR A 269 -15.26 -16.80 -19.97
N PRO A 270 -16.19 -16.90 -20.95
CA PRO A 270 -16.90 -18.15 -21.26
C PRO A 270 -15.99 -19.36 -21.54
N ASN A 271 -14.81 -19.13 -22.12
CA ASN A 271 -13.84 -20.16 -22.47
C ASN A 271 -12.59 -20.11 -21.57
N VAL A 272 -12.77 -19.83 -20.28
CA VAL A 272 -11.65 -19.84 -19.33
C VAL A 272 -11.20 -21.26 -19.03
N GLU A 273 -9.89 -21.47 -19.13
CA GLU A 273 -9.20 -22.65 -18.64
C GLU A 273 -8.58 -22.28 -17.29
N ILE A 274 -8.90 -23.04 -16.25
CA ILE A 274 -8.41 -22.79 -14.90
C ILE A 274 -7.45 -23.92 -14.54
N ASN A 275 -6.22 -23.56 -14.18
CA ASN A 275 -5.30 -24.46 -13.52
C ASN A 275 -5.40 -24.23 -12.00
N TRP A 276 -5.81 -25.27 -11.28
CA TRP A 276 -6.01 -25.21 -9.85
C TRP A 276 -4.70 -25.54 -9.10
N LYS A 277 -4.43 -24.81 -8.03
CA LYS A 277 -3.38 -25.14 -7.07
C LYS A 277 -3.73 -26.44 -6.36
N SER A 278 -2.70 -27.17 -5.93
CA SER A 278 -2.85 -28.35 -5.07
C SER A 278 -3.46 -28.01 -3.70
N GLN A 279 -3.30 -26.77 -3.23
CA GLN A 279 -3.81 -26.29 -1.95
C GLN A 279 -4.28 -24.84 -2.04
N ARG A 280 -5.31 -24.52 -1.24
CA ARG A 280 -5.87 -23.17 -1.08
C ARG A 280 -5.37 -22.53 0.21
N GLU A 281 -5.13 -21.23 0.18
CA GLU A 281 -4.73 -20.42 1.32
C GLU A 281 -5.94 -19.97 2.14
N ILE A 282 -6.70 -20.93 2.68
CA ILE A 282 -7.95 -20.68 3.41
C ILE A 282 -8.05 -21.56 4.66
N CYS A 283 -8.71 -21.06 5.70
CA CYS A 283 -9.03 -21.86 6.87
C CYS A 283 -10.29 -22.71 6.62
N LYS A 284 -10.14 -24.04 6.63
CA LYS A 284 -11.26 -24.97 6.53
C LYS A 284 -11.92 -25.16 7.89
N LEU A 285 -13.19 -24.79 8.00
CA LEU A 285 -13.97 -25.07 9.19
C LEU A 285 -14.51 -26.50 9.10
N LYS A 286 -13.74 -27.49 9.59
CA LYS A 286 -14.31 -28.83 9.81
C LYS A 286 -15.43 -28.72 10.86
N LYS A 287 -16.65 -29.16 10.50
CA LYS A 287 -17.68 -29.52 11.48
C LYS A 287 -17.24 -30.75 12.27
#